data_AF-A0A2G8XZ78-F1
#
_entry.id   AF-A0A2G8XZ78-F1
#
_cell.length_a   1.000
_cell.length_b   1.000
_cell.length_c   1.000
_cell.angle_alpha   90.00
_cell.angle_beta   90.00
_cell.angle_gamma   90.00
#
_symmetry.space_group_name_H-M   'P 1'
#
loop_
_entity.id
_entity.type
_entity.pdbx_description
1 polymer ?
#
loop_
_entity_poly.entity_id
_entity_poly.type
_entity_poly.pdbx_seq_one_letter_code
_entity_poly.pdbx_strand_id
1 'polypeptide(L)'
;MAPLTQPFALGYSLWRRSEFHKVASASAMSFPGVCVGSFSLRTRWHKSLHGAGTSARAKNAGFVSRLVDTKSRAVGFPGFRSSQNACFDSTWSSTRRPNSAHYHLLPGLLSGDLAFHFQGTREALSSSPRHPRTETFPQVANSVRFSFKPRSVPPLALPQFWRHFASTPTALSSPGVCIPGAPEGETQLEGSGAENGAEKSTWQRPVRPIRKLLVANRGEIAVRVHRACKELGITSVGIYSQEDSQALHRQVFDESYLVGRGLSPVAAYLHYPDIIDVALRHNVDAIHPGYGFLSENAEFAAAVENAGLMLVGPPPEVIRLMGDKVEARSIAERANVQAVPGTNEPVTDFEEAAAFCRQIGFPVMLKAAYGGGGRGMRRVFREEELKEAFERATSEAQAAFGNGAMFVEKLVQNGVHIEVQIMGDHFGNVVHLHERDCTVQRRHQKVIEIAPAPFLSPALRERILSDAVRLARFVSYQNAGTVEFLVEGDRHFFIEVNARLQVEHTVSEEVTGVDLVKTQLAVRQGASLPALGLSQESILSAVQTDPRTGRRGPVAIQCRITTEDSQRNFQPSTGRIDLYQPST
;
A
#
# COMPACT_ATOMS: atom_id res chain seq x y z
N MET A 1 40.58 22.43 -36.56
CA MET A 1 41.40 21.21 -36.46
C MET A 1 41.84 21.05 -35.01
N ALA A 2 41.71 19.86 -34.44
CA ALA A 2 42.19 19.52 -33.11
C ALA A 2 43.31 18.48 -33.23
N PRO A 3 44.21 18.37 -32.23
CA PRO A 3 44.87 17.11 -31.91
C PRO A 3 44.29 16.50 -30.61
N LEU A 4 44.29 15.17 -30.57
CA LEU A 4 43.75 14.33 -29.50
C LEU A 4 44.70 14.20 -28.31
N THR A 5 44.14 14.15 -27.10
CA THR A 5 44.64 13.27 -26.02
C THR A 5 43.44 12.67 -25.26
N GLN A 6 43.55 11.38 -24.93
CA GLN A 6 42.44 10.54 -24.43
C GLN A 6 42.12 10.76 -22.95
N PRO A 7 40.86 10.54 -22.49
CA PRO A 7 40.55 10.37 -21.08
C PRO A 7 40.72 8.90 -20.64
N PHE A 8 41.23 8.70 -19.42
CA PHE A 8 41.36 7.39 -18.79
C PHE A 8 39.99 6.75 -18.51
N ALA A 9 39.78 5.53 -19.00
CA ALA A 9 38.67 4.68 -18.60
C ALA A 9 39.02 3.91 -17.31
N LEU A 10 38.35 4.22 -16.21
CA LEU A 10 38.37 3.40 -14.98
C LEU A 10 37.14 2.48 -15.00
N GLY A 11 37.40 1.17 -15.05
CA GLY A 11 36.39 0.17 -15.39
C GLY A 11 35.33 -0.05 -14.30
N TYR A 12 34.07 -0.06 -14.71
CA TYR A 12 32.97 -0.57 -13.89
C TYR A 12 33.08 -2.10 -13.79
N SER A 13 33.36 -2.60 -12.58
CA SER A 13 33.32 -4.04 -12.31
C SER A 13 31.88 -4.56 -12.31
N LEU A 14 31.57 -5.45 -13.25
CA LEU A 14 30.29 -6.14 -13.39
C LEU A 14 29.88 -6.87 -12.10
N TRP A 15 28.81 -6.43 -11.44
CA TRP A 15 28.07 -7.27 -10.51
C TRP A 15 27.27 -8.32 -11.29
N ARG A 16 27.78 -9.55 -11.36
CA ARG A 16 27.03 -10.68 -11.96
C ARG A 16 25.88 -11.10 -11.04
N ARG A 17 24.70 -11.31 -11.63
CA ARG A 17 23.57 -12.03 -10.99
C ARG A 17 23.94 -13.51 -10.79
N SER A 18 24.64 -13.88 -9.71
CA SER A 18 24.92 -15.30 -9.42
C SER A 18 25.19 -15.69 -7.96
N GLU A 19 24.76 -14.95 -6.94
CA GLU A 19 24.84 -15.41 -5.53
C GLU A 19 23.55 -15.14 -4.72
N PHE A 20 22.46 -15.83 -5.08
CA PHE A 20 21.28 -16.00 -4.21
C PHE A 20 20.76 -17.44 -4.15
N HIS A 21 21.66 -18.42 -4.39
CA HIS A 21 21.41 -19.84 -4.24
C HIS A 21 22.59 -20.55 -3.55
N LYS A 22 22.66 -20.46 -2.21
CA LYS A 22 23.36 -21.43 -1.31
C LYS A 22 23.25 -21.09 0.19
N VAL A 23 22.04 -21.07 0.75
CA VAL A 23 21.82 -21.28 2.21
C VAL A 23 20.62 -22.18 2.42
N ALA A 24 20.72 -23.44 2.00
CA ALA A 24 19.70 -24.47 2.20
C ALA A 24 20.29 -25.89 2.18
N SER A 25 21.40 -26.12 2.89
CA SER A 25 21.98 -27.45 3.05
C SER A 25 22.87 -27.55 4.30
N ALA A 26 22.24 -27.63 5.47
CA ALA A 26 22.87 -28.18 6.68
C ALA A 26 22.14 -29.48 7.01
N SER A 27 22.80 -30.60 6.75
CA SER A 27 22.20 -31.93 6.84
C SER A 27 21.80 -32.29 8.27
N ALA A 28 20.65 -32.94 8.42
CA ALA A 28 20.27 -33.57 9.68
C ALA A 28 21.24 -34.73 9.98
N MET A 29 22.04 -34.61 11.04
CA MET A 29 22.73 -35.74 11.66
C MET A 29 21.96 -36.17 12.90
N SER A 30 21.22 -37.27 12.77
CA SER A 30 20.57 -37.97 13.87
C SER A 30 21.52 -39.01 14.48
N PHE A 31 21.71 -38.99 15.79
CA PHE A 31 22.24 -40.11 16.58
C PHE A 31 21.37 -40.33 17.84
N PRO A 32 21.28 -41.57 18.37
CA PRO A 32 20.32 -41.95 19.40
C PRO A 32 20.79 -41.59 20.82
N GLY A 33 19.84 -41.43 21.74
CA GLY A 33 20.10 -40.86 23.07
C GLY A 33 20.40 -41.86 24.19
N VAL A 34 20.73 -41.32 25.38
CA VAL A 34 20.76 -42.04 26.67
C VAL A 34 20.21 -41.16 27.81
N CYS A 35 19.10 -41.62 28.36
CA CYS A 35 18.63 -41.65 29.76
C CYS A 35 19.23 -40.81 30.94
N VAL A 36 18.27 -40.39 31.79
CA VAL A 36 18.26 -40.26 33.27
C VAL A 36 18.77 -38.96 33.94
N GLY A 37 17.92 -38.39 34.82
CA GLY A 37 18.22 -37.22 35.65
C GLY A 37 17.00 -36.69 36.44
N SER A 38 16.31 -37.57 37.19
CA SER A 38 15.04 -37.27 37.87
C SER A 38 15.19 -36.37 39.12
N PHE A 39 14.20 -35.50 39.42
CA PHE A 39 13.80 -35.27 40.81
C PHE A 39 12.30 -34.96 40.99
N SER A 40 11.72 -35.69 41.95
CA SER A 40 10.36 -35.65 42.50
C SER A 40 10.12 -34.37 43.34
N LEU A 41 8.93 -33.97 43.83
CA LEU A 41 7.60 -34.59 44.01
C LEU A 41 6.61 -33.46 44.45
N ARG A 42 5.32 -33.52 44.07
CA ARG A 42 4.11 -33.35 44.94
C ARG A 42 2.87 -32.91 44.15
N THR A 43 2.04 -33.90 43.83
CA THR A 43 0.61 -33.71 43.55
C THR A 43 -0.16 -33.47 44.86
N ARG A 44 -1.24 -32.68 44.81
CA ARG A 44 -2.27 -32.69 45.85
C ARG A 44 -3.66 -32.77 45.22
N TRP A 45 -4.37 -33.84 45.52
CA TRP A 45 -5.80 -33.99 45.28
C TRP A 45 -6.59 -33.30 46.40
N HIS A 46 -7.82 -32.88 46.11
CA HIS A 46 -8.88 -32.89 47.12
C HIS A 46 -10.26 -33.16 46.48
N LYS A 47 -11.07 -33.99 47.15
CA LYS A 47 -12.49 -34.22 46.87
C LYS A 47 -13.35 -33.59 47.97
N SER A 48 -14.62 -33.35 47.59
CA SER A 48 -15.79 -32.90 48.38
C SER A 48 -15.98 -33.53 49.77
N LEU A 49 -16.65 -32.81 50.70
CA LEU A 49 -17.89 -33.28 51.36
C LEU A 49 -18.66 -32.20 52.19
N HIS A 50 -19.93 -32.53 52.48
CA HIS A 50 -21.14 -31.76 52.88
C HIS A 50 -21.25 -30.89 54.16
N GLY A 51 -22.29 -30.02 54.16
CA GLY A 51 -23.25 -29.75 55.27
C GLY A 51 -23.47 -28.27 55.63
N ALA A 52 -24.62 -27.76 56.12
CA ALA A 52 -26.06 -28.13 56.06
C ALA A 52 -26.92 -26.97 56.68
N GLY A 53 -28.21 -26.82 56.30
CA GLY A 53 -29.20 -25.91 56.95
C GLY A 53 -30.09 -25.08 55.99
N THR A 54 -31.31 -25.54 55.61
CA THR A 54 -32.64 -25.15 56.16
C THR A 54 -33.00 -23.66 56.02
N SER A 55 -34.10 -23.20 55.40
CA SER A 55 -35.30 -23.84 54.78
C SER A 55 -35.98 -22.80 53.81
N ALA A 56 -37.15 -22.93 53.15
CA ALA A 56 -38.30 -23.86 53.24
C ALA A 56 -39.17 -23.93 51.94
N ARG A 57 -40.32 -24.62 52.08
CA ARG A 57 -41.62 -24.67 51.33
C ARG A 57 -42.03 -23.43 50.46
N ALA A 58 -42.84 -23.53 49.39
CA ALA A 58 -43.65 -24.65 48.84
C ALA A 58 -44.35 -24.37 47.45
N LYS A 59 -44.84 -25.46 46.82
CA LYS A 59 -46.02 -25.60 45.89
C LYS A 59 -45.96 -25.16 44.40
N ASN A 60 -45.70 -26.16 43.54
CA ASN A 60 -46.55 -26.75 42.47
C ASN A 60 -47.64 -25.96 41.69
N ALA A 61 -47.73 -26.36 40.40
CA ALA A 61 -48.84 -26.31 39.44
C ALA A 61 -49.21 -24.92 38.84
N GLY A 62 -49.64 -24.80 37.58
CA GLY A 62 -49.76 -25.80 36.50
C GLY A 62 -50.99 -25.60 35.60
N PHE A 63 -50.83 -25.88 34.30
CA PHE A 63 -51.87 -26.30 33.33
C PHE A 63 -52.66 -25.26 32.48
N VAL A 64 -52.77 -25.63 31.19
CA VAL A 64 -53.75 -25.32 30.12
C VAL A 64 -53.71 -24.02 29.28
N SER A 65 -53.70 -24.31 27.97
CA SER A 65 -53.89 -23.51 26.76
C SER A 65 -55.22 -22.72 26.63
N ARG A 66 -55.30 -21.92 25.55
CA ARG A 66 -56.48 -21.87 24.68
C ARG A 66 -56.09 -21.54 23.23
N LEU A 67 -56.70 -22.26 22.28
CA LEU A 67 -56.77 -21.83 20.87
C LEU A 67 -57.76 -20.66 20.75
N VAL A 68 -57.54 -19.80 19.75
CA VAL A 68 -58.63 -19.28 18.91
C VAL A 68 -58.20 -19.45 17.45
N ASP A 69 -59.11 -19.97 16.64
CA ASP A 69 -58.95 -20.29 15.22
C ASP A 69 -59.80 -19.30 14.39
N THR A 70 -59.22 -18.69 13.34
CA THR A 70 -59.98 -17.97 12.31
C THR A 70 -59.35 -18.12 10.92
N LYS A 71 -59.87 -19.09 10.17
CA LYS A 71 -60.06 -19.05 8.70
C LYS A 71 -60.70 -17.71 8.28
N SER A 72 -60.58 -17.16 7.06
CA SER A 72 -59.84 -17.52 5.83
C SER A 72 -60.17 -16.48 4.74
N ARG A 73 -59.25 -16.17 3.81
CA ARG A 73 -59.50 -16.10 2.35
C ARG A 73 -58.21 -15.81 1.58
N ALA A 74 -58.07 -16.43 0.42
CA ALA A 74 -56.89 -16.34 -0.46
C ALA A 74 -57.27 -15.73 -1.82
N VAL A 75 -56.33 -15.03 -2.46
CA VAL A 75 -56.36 -14.71 -3.90
C VAL A 75 -54.91 -14.71 -4.45
N GLY A 76 -54.66 -15.48 -5.51
CA GLY A 76 -53.72 -15.15 -6.60
C GLY A 76 -52.19 -15.17 -6.39
N PHE A 77 -51.55 -16.29 -6.74
CA PHE A 77 -50.15 -16.37 -7.24
C PHE A 77 -50.12 -16.07 -8.78
N PRO A 78 -48.98 -16.06 -9.53
CA PRO A 78 -47.58 -16.40 -9.20
C PRO A 78 -46.52 -15.33 -9.59
N GLY A 79 -45.22 -15.45 -9.30
CA GLY A 79 -44.47 -16.41 -8.48
C GLY A 79 -42.95 -16.37 -8.81
N PHE A 80 -42.09 -16.75 -7.86
CA PHE A 80 -40.67 -17.04 -8.09
C PHE A 80 -40.25 -18.20 -7.18
N ARG A 81 -39.47 -19.16 -7.70
CA ARG A 81 -39.08 -20.37 -6.97
C ARG A 81 -37.80 -20.13 -6.17
N SER A 82 -37.85 -20.43 -4.87
CA SER A 82 -36.67 -20.65 -4.05
C SER A 82 -36.15 -22.08 -4.21
N SER A 83 -34.88 -22.26 -4.56
CA SER A 83 -34.17 -23.53 -4.38
C SER A 83 -33.42 -23.50 -3.04
N GLN A 84 -33.59 -24.57 -2.27
CA GLN A 84 -33.00 -24.72 -0.94
C GLN A 84 -31.49 -24.98 -1.06
N ASN A 85 -30.67 -24.22 -0.32
CA ASN A 85 -29.26 -24.55 -0.16
C ASN A 85 -29.12 -25.76 0.78
N ALA A 86 -28.71 -26.90 0.24
CA ALA A 86 -28.30 -28.05 1.03
C ALA A 86 -26.88 -27.83 1.56
N CYS A 87 -26.72 -27.76 2.89
CA CYS A 87 -25.41 -27.93 3.51
C CYS A 87 -24.91 -29.35 3.26
N PHE A 88 -23.67 -29.49 2.79
CA PHE A 88 -22.95 -30.76 2.83
C PHE A 88 -21.69 -30.61 3.67
N ASP A 89 -21.70 -31.27 4.82
CA ASP A 89 -20.47 -31.70 5.47
C ASP A 89 -19.68 -32.59 4.50
N SER A 90 -18.35 -32.40 4.46
CA SER A 90 -17.45 -33.41 3.91
C SER A 90 -16.25 -33.59 4.84
N THR A 91 -16.38 -34.57 5.71
CA THR A 91 -15.23 -35.23 6.34
C THR A 91 -14.31 -35.77 5.24
N TRP A 92 -13.00 -35.47 5.32
CA TRP A 92 -12.02 -36.03 4.38
C TRP A 92 -11.22 -37.16 5.02
N SER A 93 -11.60 -38.39 4.69
CA SER A 93 -10.87 -39.60 5.02
C SER A 93 -9.69 -39.84 4.07
N SER A 94 -8.79 -40.75 4.46
CA SER A 94 -7.50 -41.01 3.82
C SER A 94 -7.56 -41.82 2.50
N THR A 95 -6.42 -41.82 1.79
CA THR A 95 -6.05 -42.61 0.57
C THR A 95 -6.69 -42.15 -0.74
N ARG A 96 -5.95 -41.79 -1.80
CA ARG A 96 -4.83 -42.49 -2.46
C ARG A 96 -3.83 -41.54 -3.16
N ARG A 97 -2.62 -42.04 -3.45
CA ARG A 97 -1.63 -41.38 -4.33
C ARG A 97 -2.05 -41.51 -5.81
N PRO A 98 -1.51 -40.64 -6.69
CA PRO A 98 -0.78 -41.20 -7.83
C PRO A 98 0.56 -40.50 -8.16
N ASN A 99 1.51 -41.36 -8.53
CA ASN A 99 2.63 -41.23 -9.48
C ASN A 99 3.58 -40.01 -9.45
N SER A 100 4.85 -40.37 -9.22
CA SER A 100 6.07 -39.62 -9.46
C SER A 100 6.33 -39.30 -10.94
N ALA A 101 6.81 -38.09 -11.22
CA ALA A 101 7.53 -37.76 -12.45
C ALA A 101 9.04 -37.86 -12.21
N HIS A 102 9.74 -38.66 -13.03
CA HIS A 102 11.19 -38.75 -13.02
C HIS A 102 11.81 -37.63 -13.87
N TYR A 103 12.91 -37.06 -13.40
CA TYR A 103 13.81 -36.24 -14.25
C TYR A 103 15.21 -36.87 -14.26
N HIS A 104 15.72 -37.13 -15.47
CA HIS A 104 17.09 -37.58 -15.67
C HIS A 104 18.08 -36.41 -15.51
N LEU A 105 19.20 -36.66 -14.85
CA LEU A 105 20.37 -35.78 -14.85
C LEU A 105 21.51 -36.46 -15.61
N LEU A 106 22.07 -35.77 -16.61
CA LEU A 106 23.31 -36.14 -17.29
C LEU A 106 24.48 -35.40 -16.62
N PRO A 107 25.63 -36.06 -16.37
CA PRO A 107 26.79 -35.43 -15.74
C PRO A 107 27.69 -34.73 -16.77
N GLY A 108 28.27 -33.59 -16.39
CA GLY A 108 29.26 -32.85 -17.18
C GLY A 108 30.36 -32.29 -16.28
N LEU A 109 31.63 -32.50 -16.66
CA LEU A 109 32.81 -32.06 -15.92
C LEU A 109 32.96 -30.52 -15.95
N LEU A 110 33.58 -29.96 -14.91
CA LEU A 110 34.96 -29.45 -15.02
C LEU A 110 35.55 -29.03 -13.66
N SER A 111 36.82 -29.40 -13.48
CA SER A 111 37.70 -29.05 -12.35
C SER A 111 38.37 -27.70 -12.57
N GLY A 112 38.79 -27.04 -11.48
CA GLY A 112 39.61 -25.83 -11.55
C GLY A 112 39.82 -25.18 -10.18
N ASP A 113 40.94 -25.51 -9.52
CA ASP A 113 41.36 -24.86 -8.28
C ASP A 113 41.82 -23.41 -8.51
N LEU A 114 41.58 -22.54 -7.53
CA LEU A 114 42.35 -21.32 -7.34
C LEU A 114 42.43 -20.98 -5.84
N ALA A 115 43.62 -21.15 -5.28
CA ALA A 115 43.89 -20.88 -3.87
C ALA A 115 44.20 -19.39 -3.62
N PHE A 116 43.87 -18.89 -2.43
CA PHE A 116 44.38 -17.62 -1.91
C PHE A 116 45.19 -17.83 -0.64
N HIS A 117 46.40 -17.26 -0.63
CA HIS A 117 47.34 -17.33 0.50
C HIS A 117 46.84 -16.54 1.71
N PHE A 118 46.98 -17.12 2.90
CA PHE A 118 46.95 -16.39 4.17
C PHE A 118 48.39 -16.18 4.66
N GLN A 119 48.82 -14.93 4.84
CA GLN A 119 50.01 -14.60 5.63
C GLN A 119 49.60 -14.39 7.09
N GLY A 120 49.97 -15.34 7.95
CA GLY A 120 49.90 -15.21 9.40
C GLY A 120 51.29 -15.38 10.00
N THR A 121 51.81 -14.34 10.66
CA THR A 121 53.08 -14.38 11.36
C THR A 121 53.03 -15.35 12.53
N ARG A 122 53.92 -16.35 12.54
CA ARG A 122 54.19 -17.20 13.71
C ARG A 122 55.21 -16.52 14.61
N GLU A 123 54.86 -16.35 15.89
CA GLU A 123 55.84 -16.52 16.97
C GLU A 123 55.63 -17.91 17.59
N ALA A 124 56.72 -18.53 18.01
CA ALA A 124 56.77 -19.91 18.46
C ALA A 124 56.72 -20.01 19.99
N LEU A 125 56.28 -21.16 20.50
CA LEU A 125 56.96 -21.84 21.62
C LEU A 125 56.47 -23.29 21.77
N SER A 126 57.18 -24.07 22.59
CA SER A 126 57.34 -25.53 22.47
C SER A 126 56.56 -26.38 23.48
N SER A 127 56.08 -27.54 23.02
CA SER A 127 55.94 -28.85 23.71
C SER A 127 55.78 -28.94 25.25
N SER A 128 54.62 -29.47 25.69
CA SER A 128 54.41 -30.64 26.61
C SER A 128 55.14 -30.79 27.98
N PRO A 129 54.61 -31.55 28.98
CA PRO A 129 53.23 -32.09 29.16
C PRO A 129 52.66 -32.13 30.63
N ARG A 130 51.39 -32.57 30.74
CA ARG A 130 50.68 -33.23 31.89
C ARG A 130 49.96 -32.43 33.01
N HIS A 131 48.85 -33.07 33.38
CA HIS A 131 48.00 -33.02 34.59
C HIS A 131 46.85 -31.99 34.68
N PRO A 132 45.65 -32.43 35.14
CA PRO A 132 44.43 -31.64 35.10
C PRO A 132 44.27 -30.79 36.37
N ARG A 133 43.78 -29.56 36.20
CA ARG A 133 43.11 -28.83 37.27
C ARG A 133 41.78 -28.28 36.77
N THR A 134 40.78 -28.42 37.61
CA THR A 134 39.47 -27.79 37.49
C THR A 134 39.62 -26.29 37.64
N GLU A 135 39.39 -25.52 36.58
CA GLU A 135 39.22 -24.07 36.69
C GLU A 135 38.13 -23.58 35.74
N THR A 136 37.34 -22.63 36.23
CA THR A 136 36.17 -22.06 35.59
C THR A 136 36.53 -21.29 34.32
N PHE A 137 35.92 -21.62 33.19
CA PHE A 137 35.96 -20.73 32.01
C PHE A 137 35.16 -19.45 32.29
N PRO A 138 35.78 -18.26 32.29
CA PRO A 138 35.02 -17.03 32.10
C PRO A 138 34.46 -17.05 30.67
N GLN A 139 33.15 -16.88 30.51
CA GLN A 139 32.60 -16.53 29.21
C GLN A 139 33.10 -15.12 28.85
N VAL A 140 34.13 -15.04 28.02
CA VAL A 140 34.51 -13.80 27.34
C VAL A 140 33.41 -13.49 26.32
N ALA A 141 32.37 -12.82 26.80
CA ALA A 141 31.35 -12.25 25.96
C ALA A 141 31.99 -11.12 25.13
N ASN A 142 32.42 -11.45 23.91
CA ASN A 142 32.76 -10.48 22.86
C ASN A 142 31.48 -9.74 22.43
N SER A 143 30.94 -8.94 23.34
CA SER A 143 29.86 -8.01 23.08
C SER A 143 30.42 -6.83 22.29
N VAL A 144 30.37 -6.94 20.96
CA VAL A 144 30.53 -5.79 20.08
C VAL A 144 29.34 -4.87 20.31
N ARG A 145 29.48 -3.96 21.28
CA ARG A 145 28.50 -2.91 21.54
C ARG A 145 28.51 -1.92 20.38
N PHE A 146 27.61 -2.11 19.43
CA PHE A 146 27.26 -1.06 18.49
C PHE A 146 26.56 0.07 19.26
N SER A 147 27.31 1.13 19.58
CA SER A 147 26.73 2.37 20.09
C SER A 147 26.06 3.12 18.93
N PHE A 148 24.80 2.79 18.68
CA PHE A 148 23.94 3.64 17.88
C PHE A 148 23.66 4.92 18.68
N LYS A 149 24.45 5.97 18.44
CA LYS A 149 23.99 7.33 18.69
C LYS A 149 22.90 7.61 17.66
N PRO A 150 21.64 7.90 18.07
CA PRO A 150 20.65 8.39 17.12
C PRO A 150 21.19 9.70 16.51
N ARG A 151 21.49 9.67 15.21
CA ARG A 151 21.84 10.88 14.48
C ARG A 151 20.56 11.62 14.20
N SER A 152 20.36 12.73 14.91
CA SER A 152 19.47 13.79 14.45
C SER A 152 19.96 14.28 13.10
N VAL A 153 19.36 13.77 12.02
CA VAL A 153 19.27 14.54 10.78
C VAL A 153 18.45 15.77 11.15
N PRO A 154 18.98 17.00 11.02
CA PRO A 154 18.12 18.17 11.20
C PRO A 154 17.05 18.07 10.11
N PRO A 155 15.74 18.08 10.46
CA PRO A 155 14.73 18.24 9.42
C PRO A 155 15.03 19.55 8.69
N LEU A 156 14.70 19.61 7.40
CA LEU A 156 14.52 20.91 6.74
C LEU A 156 13.62 21.73 7.66
N ALA A 157 14.11 22.89 8.08
CA ALA A 157 13.51 23.63 9.18
C ALA A 157 12.08 24.05 8.77
N LEU A 158 11.09 23.28 9.21
CA LEU A 158 9.69 23.63 9.03
C LEU A 158 9.50 25.03 9.63
N PRO A 159 9.16 26.05 8.82
CA PRO A 159 8.92 27.37 9.37
C PRO A 159 7.74 27.28 10.36
N GLN A 160 7.78 28.07 11.43
CA GLN A 160 6.99 27.87 12.66
C GLN A 160 5.46 28.08 12.52
N PHE A 161 4.92 28.07 11.31
CA PHE A 161 3.53 28.36 10.97
C PHE A 161 2.50 27.38 11.55
N TRP A 162 2.91 26.15 11.91
CA TRP A 162 2.02 25.14 12.51
C TRP A 162 1.39 25.56 13.87
N ARG A 163 1.82 26.68 14.48
CA ARG A 163 1.20 27.22 15.70
C ARG A 163 0.01 28.18 15.47
N HIS A 164 -0.26 28.64 14.26
CA HIS A 164 -1.19 29.77 14.04
C HIS A 164 -2.62 29.44 13.62
N PHE A 165 -2.99 28.16 13.44
CA PHE A 165 -4.38 27.77 13.12
C PHE A 165 -5.31 27.59 14.34
N ALA A 166 -4.86 28.00 15.53
CA ALA A 166 -5.64 27.91 16.77
C ALA A 166 -5.60 29.22 17.59
N SER A 167 -6.24 30.27 17.08
CA SER A 167 -6.67 31.41 17.92
C SER A 167 -8.03 31.97 17.47
N THR A 168 -8.82 32.37 18.46
CA THR A 168 -10.23 32.79 18.35
C THR A 168 -10.36 34.17 17.70
N PRO A 169 -11.42 34.46 16.90
CA PRO A 169 -11.63 35.80 16.38
C PRO A 169 -12.08 36.75 17.50
N THR A 170 -11.17 37.63 17.93
CA THR A 170 -11.51 38.77 18.80
C THR A 170 -11.71 40.00 17.93
N ALA A 171 -12.96 40.49 17.84
CA ALA A 171 -13.26 41.70 17.09
C ALA A 171 -12.66 42.93 17.79
N LEU A 172 -11.76 43.64 17.09
CA LEU A 172 -11.27 44.96 17.49
C LEU A 172 -11.27 45.89 16.28
N SER A 173 -12.20 46.83 16.29
CA SER A 173 -12.26 47.97 15.38
C SER A 173 -11.19 49.00 15.73
N SER A 174 -10.49 49.53 14.72
CA SER A 174 -9.61 50.72 14.83
C SER A 174 -9.34 51.31 13.44
N PRO A 175 -8.98 52.60 13.33
CA PRO A 175 -9.59 53.47 12.33
C PRO A 175 -8.83 53.55 11.00
N GLY A 176 -9.54 54.07 9.98
CA GLY A 176 -9.03 54.19 8.63
C GLY A 176 -7.88 55.20 8.48
N VAL A 177 -7.04 54.93 7.47
CA VAL A 177 -6.11 55.87 6.89
C VAL A 177 -6.55 56.11 5.44
N CYS A 178 -6.93 57.34 5.13
CA CYS A 178 -7.27 57.74 3.76
C CYS A 178 -5.99 57.92 2.95
N ILE A 179 -6.00 57.43 1.70
CA ILE A 179 -5.05 57.82 0.65
C ILE A 179 -5.89 58.33 -0.53
N PRO A 180 -5.60 59.53 -1.08
CA PRO A 180 -6.45 60.15 -2.10
C PRO A 180 -6.28 59.47 -3.47
N GLY A 181 -7.33 59.50 -4.28
CA GLY A 181 -7.40 58.75 -5.55
C GLY A 181 -7.36 59.59 -6.82
N ALA A 182 -7.69 58.91 -7.93
CA ALA A 182 -7.89 59.41 -9.29
C ALA A 182 -6.62 59.83 -10.07
N PRO A 183 -6.60 59.72 -11.43
CA PRO A 183 -7.76 59.53 -12.31
C PRO A 183 -7.79 58.21 -13.12
N GLU A 184 -8.99 57.92 -13.60
CA GLU A 184 -9.26 56.96 -14.66
C GLU A 184 -8.70 57.47 -16.00
N GLY A 185 -8.26 56.57 -16.86
CA GLY A 185 -7.73 56.89 -18.19
C GLY A 185 -7.57 55.64 -19.02
N GLU A 186 -8.57 55.35 -19.85
CA GLU A 186 -8.48 54.29 -20.85
C GLU A 186 -7.38 54.62 -21.87
N THR A 187 -6.49 53.67 -22.13
CA THR A 187 -5.73 53.64 -23.39
C THR A 187 -5.40 52.20 -23.73
N GLN A 188 -6.00 51.71 -24.83
CA GLN A 188 -5.70 50.39 -25.37
C GLN A 188 -4.27 50.40 -25.93
N LEU A 189 -3.44 49.46 -25.48
CA LEU A 189 -2.20 49.09 -26.14
C LEU A 189 -2.13 47.57 -26.23
N GLU A 190 -2.20 47.05 -27.45
CA GLU A 190 -2.03 45.64 -27.74
C GLU A 190 -0.59 45.21 -27.42
N GLY A 191 -0.44 44.28 -26.48
CA GLY A 191 0.84 43.71 -26.09
C GLY A 191 0.74 42.20 -26.02
N SER A 192 1.18 41.51 -27.07
CA SER A 192 1.24 40.05 -27.11
C SER A 192 2.34 39.51 -26.19
N GLY A 193 2.02 39.33 -24.91
CA GLY A 193 2.87 38.69 -23.91
C GLY A 193 2.19 37.44 -23.35
N ALA A 194 2.79 36.27 -23.57
CA ALA A 194 2.27 35.02 -23.03
C ALA A 194 2.60 34.90 -21.52
N GLU A 195 1.71 35.41 -20.67
CA GLU A 195 1.77 35.13 -19.23
C GLU A 195 1.24 33.72 -18.94
N ASN A 196 2.02 32.94 -18.18
CA ASN A 196 1.70 31.56 -17.84
C ASN A 196 0.50 31.51 -16.87
N GLY A 197 -0.71 31.43 -17.42
CA GLY A 197 -1.91 31.13 -16.65
C GLY A 197 -1.84 29.72 -16.08
N ALA A 198 -1.56 29.60 -14.79
CA ALA A 198 -1.96 28.41 -14.04
C ALA A 198 -3.49 28.38 -14.02
N GLU A 199 -4.11 27.57 -14.87
CA GLU A 199 -5.55 27.39 -14.88
C GLU A 199 -6.00 26.97 -13.47
N LYS A 200 -6.94 27.73 -12.90
CA LYS A 200 -7.51 27.41 -11.60
C LYS A 200 -8.15 26.03 -11.68
N SER A 201 -7.85 25.18 -10.70
CA SER A 201 -8.45 23.84 -10.58
C SER A 201 -9.96 23.93 -10.80
N THR A 202 -10.47 23.16 -11.78
CA THR A 202 -11.90 23.09 -12.10
C THR A 202 -12.74 22.57 -10.92
N TRP A 203 -12.11 21.81 -10.02
CA TRP A 203 -12.71 21.22 -8.83
C TRP A 203 -12.80 22.21 -7.67
N GLN A 204 -13.82 23.08 -7.69
CA GLN A 204 -14.16 23.95 -6.56
C GLN A 204 -14.75 23.14 -5.41
N ARG A 205 -13.88 22.67 -4.51
CA ARG A 205 -14.27 21.91 -3.30
C ARG A 205 -14.28 22.82 -2.08
N PRO A 206 -15.31 22.76 -1.20
CA PRO A 206 -15.39 23.61 -0.03
C PRO A 206 -14.21 23.35 0.91
N VAL A 207 -13.62 24.43 1.40
CA VAL A 207 -12.48 24.44 2.32
C VAL A 207 -12.94 24.95 3.67
N ARG A 208 -12.58 24.24 4.74
CA ARG A 208 -12.74 24.64 6.14
C ARG A 208 -11.67 23.96 7.00
N PRO A 209 -11.38 24.44 8.22
CA PRO A 209 -10.51 23.73 9.15
C PRO A 209 -11.05 22.34 9.48
N ILE A 210 -10.16 21.36 9.68
CA ILE A 210 -10.50 20.03 10.20
C ILE A 210 -10.20 20.05 11.70
N ARG A 211 -11.23 19.95 12.53
CA ARG A 211 -11.11 19.78 13.99
C ARG A 211 -11.31 18.32 14.38
N LYS A 212 -12.20 17.60 13.68
CA LYS A 212 -12.46 16.18 13.87
C LYS A 212 -12.40 15.42 12.53
N LEU A 213 -11.55 14.39 12.47
CA LEU A 213 -11.35 13.54 11.29
C LEU A 213 -11.74 12.09 11.60
N LEU A 214 -12.61 11.49 10.77
CA LEU A 214 -12.85 10.05 10.79
C LEU A 214 -11.92 9.34 9.82
N VAL A 215 -11.32 8.22 10.27
CA VAL A 215 -10.50 7.38 9.40
C VAL A 215 -11.29 6.14 9.01
N ALA A 216 -11.72 6.09 7.75
CA ALA A 216 -12.56 5.03 7.21
C ALA A 216 -11.73 3.79 6.81
N ASN A 217 -10.90 3.30 7.73
CA ASN A 217 -9.96 2.20 7.51
C ASN A 217 -9.60 1.50 8.84
N ARG A 218 -8.68 0.54 8.79
CA ARG A 218 -8.24 -0.29 9.92
C ARG A 218 -6.72 -0.52 9.92
N GLY A 219 -6.20 -1.14 10.97
CA GLY A 219 -4.80 -1.60 10.99
C GLY A 219 -3.78 -0.47 10.95
N GLU A 220 -2.65 -0.68 10.25
CA GLU A 220 -1.50 0.23 10.31
C GLU A 220 -1.84 1.64 9.78
N ILE A 221 -2.50 1.75 8.62
CA ILE A 221 -2.83 3.03 8.01
C ILE A 221 -3.77 3.87 8.89
N ALA A 222 -4.67 3.22 9.61
CA ALA A 222 -5.53 3.90 10.58
C ALA A 222 -4.70 4.50 11.72
N VAL A 223 -3.67 3.80 12.20
CA VAL A 223 -2.71 4.32 13.20
C VAL A 223 -1.82 5.42 12.60
N ARG A 224 -1.36 5.29 11.35
CA ARG A 224 -0.55 6.29 10.64
C ARG A 224 -1.28 7.62 10.49
N VAL A 225 -2.58 7.59 10.17
CA VAL A 225 -3.43 8.78 10.08
C VAL A 225 -3.76 9.34 11.47
N HIS A 226 -4.08 8.50 12.46
CA HIS A 226 -4.23 8.93 13.85
C HIS A 226 -3.01 9.72 14.36
N ARG A 227 -1.78 9.24 14.09
CA ARG A 227 -0.55 9.93 14.47
C ARG A 227 -0.46 11.34 13.86
N ALA A 228 -0.74 11.46 12.56
CA ALA A 228 -0.79 12.77 11.90
C ALA A 228 -1.84 13.70 12.53
N CYS A 229 -3.05 13.21 12.83
CA CYS A 229 -4.08 13.97 13.52
C CYS A 229 -3.61 14.46 14.90
N LYS A 230 -3.03 13.57 15.70
CA LYS A 230 -2.55 13.85 17.05
C LYS A 230 -1.46 14.92 17.07
N GLU A 231 -0.54 14.88 16.11
CA GLU A 231 0.53 15.89 15.95
C GLU A 231 0.01 17.23 15.43
N LEU A 232 -1.13 17.24 14.72
CA LEU A 232 -1.82 18.44 14.24
C LEU A 232 -2.89 18.98 15.21
N GLY A 233 -3.13 18.31 16.35
CA GLY A 233 -4.19 18.69 17.31
C GLY A 233 -5.63 18.42 16.82
N ILE A 234 -5.79 17.52 15.84
CA ILE A 234 -7.08 17.11 15.27
C ILE A 234 -7.63 15.91 16.06
N THR A 235 -8.88 15.99 16.52
CA THR A 235 -9.57 14.85 17.16
C THR A 235 -9.80 13.75 16.14
N SER A 236 -9.41 12.53 16.48
CA SER A 236 -9.39 11.39 15.56
C SER A 236 -10.46 10.36 15.91
N VAL A 237 -11.27 9.98 14.93
CA VAL A 237 -12.37 9.01 15.07
C VAL A 237 -12.07 7.75 14.26
N GLY A 238 -12.09 6.60 14.93
CA GLY A 238 -11.89 5.29 14.31
C GLY A 238 -13.20 4.54 14.07
N ILE A 239 -13.19 3.64 13.08
CA ILE A 239 -14.26 2.63 12.89
C ILE A 239 -13.71 1.21 13.08
N TYR A 240 -14.57 0.28 13.51
CA TYR A 240 -14.21 -1.13 13.65
C TYR A 240 -15.38 -2.08 13.34
N SER A 241 -15.07 -3.30 12.87
CA SER A 241 -16.02 -4.43 12.84
C SER A 241 -16.06 -5.14 14.19
N GLN A 242 -17.02 -6.03 14.41
CA GLN A 242 -17.18 -6.72 15.71
C GLN A 242 -15.95 -7.58 16.06
N GLU A 243 -15.32 -8.17 15.04
CA GLU A 243 -14.13 -9.02 15.12
C GLU A 243 -12.86 -8.20 15.36
N ASP A 244 -12.80 -6.98 14.82
CA ASP A 244 -11.73 -6.01 15.08
C ASP A 244 -11.90 -5.24 16.41
N SER A 245 -12.82 -5.67 17.29
CA SER A 245 -13.03 -5.03 18.60
C SER A 245 -11.80 -5.02 19.52
N GLN A 246 -10.81 -5.87 19.28
CA GLN A 246 -9.51 -5.88 20.00
C GLN A 246 -8.34 -5.36 19.15
N ALA A 247 -8.59 -4.82 17.95
CA ALA A 247 -7.54 -4.35 17.06
C ALA A 247 -6.85 -3.09 17.61
N LEU A 248 -5.52 -2.99 17.39
CA LEU A 248 -4.70 -1.87 17.89
C LEU A 248 -5.21 -0.51 17.42
N HIS A 249 -5.70 -0.39 16.18
CA HIS A 249 -6.16 0.90 15.65
C HIS A 249 -7.33 1.44 16.48
N ARG A 250 -8.28 0.60 16.89
CA ARG A 250 -9.41 0.98 17.76
C ARG A 250 -8.93 1.60 19.09
N GLN A 251 -7.81 1.12 19.63
CA GLN A 251 -7.31 1.50 20.95
C GLN A 251 -6.55 2.84 20.97
N VAL A 252 -6.14 3.38 19.81
CA VAL A 252 -5.37 4.64 19.75
C VAL A 252 -6.22 5.87 19.43
N PHE A 253 -7.35 5.72 18.75
CA PHE A 253 -8.25 6.83 18.42
C PHE A 253 -8.87 7.47 19.67
N ASP A 254 -9.18 8.77 19.58
CA ASP A 254 -9.83 9.52 20.65
C ASP A 254 -11.30 9.09 20.84
N GLU A 255 -11.96 8.74 19.73
CA GLU A 255 -13.30 8.15 19.69
C GLU A 255 -13.29 6.93 18.75
N SER A 256 -14.06 5.87 19.04
CA SER A 256 -14.20 4.74 18.10
C SER A 256 -15.60 4.13 18.09
N TYR A 257 -16.09 3.81 16.89
CA TYR A 257 -17.46 3.34 16.67
C TYR A 257 -17.53 2.04 15.87
N LEU A 258 -18.43 1.16 16.29
CA LEU A 258 -18.72 -0.09 15.58
C LEU A 258 -19.60 0.21 14.35
N VAL A 259 -19.17 -0.24 13.18
CA VAL A 259 -19.92 -0.14 11.90
C VAL A 259 -20.32 -1.51 11.38
N GLY A 260 -21.33 -1.59 10.51
CA GLY A 260 -21.71 -2.81 9.82
C GLY A 260 -22.19 -3.92 10.75
N ARG A 261 -23.05 -3.59 11.73
CA ARG A 261 -23.58 -4.57 12.68
C ARG A 261 -24.29 -5.71 11.95
N GLY A 262 -23.81 -6.94 12.13
CA GLY A 262 -24.36 -8.15 11.49
C GLY A 262 -23.83 -8.42 10.07
N LEU A 263 -22.96 -7.56 9.54
CA LEU A 263 -22.20 -7.82 8.32
C LEU A 263 -20.94 -8.63 8.63
N SER A 264 -20.31 -9.19 7.59
CA SER A 264 -18.98 -9.81 7.73
C SER A 264 -17.89 -8.75 8.00
N PRO A 265 -16.72 -9.13 8.54
CA PRO A 265 -15.69 -8.17 8.95
C PRO A 265 -15.29 -7.20 7.84
N VAL A 266 -15.13 -7.71 6.62
CA VAL A 266 -14.74 -6.91 5.44
C VAL A 266 -15.91 -6.07 4.94
N ALA A 267 -17.13 -6.62 4.91
CA ALA A 267 -18.31 -5.89 4.47
C ALA A 267 -18.64 -4.69 5.38
N ALA A 268 -18.34 -4.78 6.67
CA ALA A 268 -18.49 -3.67 7.61
C ALA A 268 -17.66 -2.43 7.22
N TYR A 269 -16.44 -2.61 6.72
CA TYR A 269 -15.58 -1.51 6.23
C TYR A 269 -15.93 -1.03 4.81
N LEU A 270 -16.79 -1.75 4.08
CA LEU A 270 -17.30 -1.35 2.76
C LEU A 270 -18.70 -0.72 2.83
N HIS A 271 -19.39 -0.82 3.97
CA HIS A 271 -20.74 -0.29 4.16
C HIS A 271 -20.72 1.22 4.43
N TYR A 272 -20.44 2.01 3.39
CA TYR A 272 -20.33 3.45 3.52
C TYR A 272 -21.55 4.20 4.07
N PRO A 273 -22.81 3.74 3.94
CA PRO A 273 -23.95 4.40 4.58
C PRO A 273 -23.80 4.48 6.11
N ASP A 274 -23.33 3.40 6.75
CA ASP A 274 -23.03 3.39 8.20
C ASP A 274 -21.87 4.35 8.53
N ILE A 275 -20.83 4.37 7.70
CA ILE A 275 -19.63 5.20 7.94
C ILE A 275 -19.98 6.70 7.87
N ILE A 276 -20.80 7.10 6.90
CA ILE A 276 -21.28 8.48 6.75
C ILE A 276 -22.24 8.85 7.89
N ASP A 277 -23.16 7.95 8.25
CA ASP A 277 -24.07 8.14 9.39
C ASP A 277 -23.31 8.33 10.72
N VAL A 278 -22.27 7.51 11.00
CA VAL A 278 -21.38 7.71 12.15
C VAL A 278 -20.69 9.08 12.07
N ALA A 279 -20.15 9.47 10.91
CA ALA A 279 -19.49 10.76 10.75
C ALA A 279 -20.43 11.94 11.06
N LEU A 280 -21.67 11.90 10.56
CA LEU A 280 -22.69 12.92 10.80
C LEU A 280 -23.11 12.99 12.27
N ARG A 281 -23.45 11.86 12.89
CA ARG A 281 -23.88 11.80 14.31
C ARG A 281 -22.83 12.33 15.28
N HIS A 282 -21.55 12.18 14.94
CA HIS A 282 -20.43 12.56 15.82
C HIS A 282 -19.75 13.88 15.43
N ASN A 283 -20.37 14.66 14.53
CA ASN A 283 -19.92 15.98 14.08
C ASN A 283 -18.48 15.97 13.55
N VAL A 284 -18.18 15.00 12.68
CA VAL A 284 -16.91 14.88 11.97
C VAL A 284 -16.85 15.92 10.85
N ASP A 285 -15.71 16.61 10.67
CA ASP A 285 -15.53 17.58 9.59
C ASP A 285 -15.13 16.92 8.26
N ALA A 286 -14.36 15.84 8.34
CA ALA A 286 -13.68 15.23 7.22
C ALA A 286 -13.48 13.71 7.38
N ILE A 287 -13.38 12.99 6.27
CA ILE A 287 -13.09 11.54 6.25
C ILE A 287 -11.80 11.29 5.47
N HIS A 288 -10.86 10.57 6.09
CA HIS A 288 -9.66 10.04 5.43
C HIS A 288 -9.85 8.55 5.13
N PRO A 289 -9.83 8.12 3.86
CA PRO A 289 -10.14 6.73 3.53
C PRO A 289 -8.93 5.78 3.66
N GLY A 290 -7.71 6.32 3.78
CA GLY A 290 -6.49 5.51 3.82
C GLY A 290 -6.18 4.90 2.45
N TYR A 291 -5.95 3.59 2.40
CA TYR A 291 -5.79 2.83 1.16
C TYR A 291 -6.59 1.51 1.19
N GLY A 292 -6.94 0.96 0.03
CA GLY A 292 -7.89 -0.15 -0.07
C GLY A 292 -9.30 0.23 0.41
N PHE A 293 -10.17 -0.76 0.64
CA PHE A 293 -11.58 -0.56 0.97
C PHE A 293 -12.28 0.44 0.02
N LEU A 294 -12.67 1.60 0.53
CA LEU A 294 -13.43 2.64 -0.19
C LEU A 294 -12.56 3.78 -0.74
N SER A 295 -11.24 3.72 -0.57
CA SER A 295 -10.32 4.83 -0.93
C SER A 295 -10.23 5.17 -2.41
N GLU A 296 -10.62 4.24 -3.29
CA GLU A 296 -10.73 4.46 -4.74
C GLU A 296 -12.18 4.28 -5.23
N ASN A 297 -13.16 4.35 -4.32
CA ASN A 297 -14.57 4.27 -4.68
C ASN A 297 -15.14 5.69 -4.89
N ALA A 298 -15.44 6.03 -6.16
CA ALA A 298 -15.94 7.34 -6.55
C ALA A 298 -17.34 7.65 -5.98
N GLU A 299 -18.16 6.62 -5.77
CA GLU A 299 -19.52 6.76 -5.22
C GLU A 299 -19.47 7.12 -3.73
N PHE A 300 -18.59 6.49 -2.96
CA PHE A 300 -18.29 6.87 -1.59
C PHE A 300 -17.73 8.28 -1.50
N ALA A 301 -16.74 8.60 -2.34
CA ALA A 301 -16.17 9.93 -2.42
C ALA A 301 -17.24 11.01 -2.63
N ALA A 302 -18.15 10.79 -3.60
CA ALA A 302 -19.28 11.67 -3.87
C ALA A 302 -20.30 11.70 -2.71
N ALA A 303 -20.61 10.55 -2.09
CA ALA A 303 -21.55 10.47 -0.97
C ALA A 303 -21.05 11.23 0.27
N VAL A 304 -19.74 11.19 0.55
CA VAL A 304 -19.11 11.99 1.61
C VAL A 304 -19.27 13.49 1.33
N GLU A 305 -18.97 13.95 0.12
CA GLU A 305 -19.09 15.37 -0.22
C GLU A 305 -20.55 15.85 -0.28
N ASN A 306 -21.48 15.01 -0.78
CA ASN A 306 -22.92 15.28 -0.77
C ASN A 306 -23.52 15.33 0.65
N ALA A 307 -22.93 14.59 1.61
CA ALA A 307 -23.27 14.69 3.02
C ALA A 307 -22.69 15.96 3.70
N GLY A 308 -22.01 16.84 2.95
CA GLY A 308 -21.40 18.06 3.46
C GLY A 308 -20.09 17.81 4.24
N LEU A 309 -19.50 16.61 4.14
CA LEU A 309 -18.24 16.22 4.75
C LEU A 309 -17.08 16.41 3.76
N MET A 310 -15.86 16.63 4.25
CA MET A 310 -14.68 16.74 3.38
C MET A 310 -13.98 15.39 3.19
N LEU A 311 -13.93 14.87 1.95
CA LEU A 311 -13.05 13.73 1.64
C LEU A 311 -11.58 14.17 1.60
N VAL A 312 -10.70 13.52 2.35
CA VAL A 312 -9.25 13.68 2.24
C VAL A 312 -8.72 12.75 1.16
N GLY A 313 -8.63 13.27 -0.06
CA GLY A 313 -8.26 12.55 -1.28
C GLY A 313 -8.58 13.41 -2.51
N PRO A 314 -8.41 12.87 -3.72
CA PRO A 314 -8.78 13.55 -4.96
C PRO A 314 -10.30 13.80 -5.06
N PRO A 315 -10.75 14.65 -6.01
CA PRO A 315 -12.16 14.81 -6.31
C PRO A 315 -12.81 13.48 -6.76
N PRO A 316 -14.11 13.24 -6.48
CA PRO A 316 -14.80 12.00 -6.87
C PRO A 316 -14.73 11.68 -8.36
N GLU A 317 -14.71 12.72 -9.22
CA GLU A 317 -14.60 12.55 -10.66
C GLU A 317 -13.19 12.13 -11.09
N VAL A 318 -12.13 12.67 -10.48
CA VAL A 318 -10.75 12.22 -10.72
C VAL A 318 -10.58 10.77 -10.27
N ILE A 319 -11.17 10.37 -9.14
CA ILE A 319 -11.19 8.97 -8.68
C ILE A 319 -11.87 8.06 -9.73
N ARG A 320 -12.98 8.51 -10.33
CA ARG A 320 -13.70 7.75 -11.37
C ARG A 320 -12.87 7.61 -12.66
N LEU A 321 -12.36 8.74 -13.18
CA LEU A 321 -11.57 8.78 -14.42
C LEU A 321 -10.28 7.97 -14.32
N MET A 322 -9.64 7.97 -13.15
CA MET A 322 -8.38 7.25 -12.92
C MET A 322 -8.57 5.80 -12.48
N GLY A 323 -9.74 5.45 -11.92
CA GLY A 323 -10.08 4.08 -11.52
C GLY A 323 -10.53 3.18 -12.67
N ASP A 324 -11.03 3.74 -13.77
CA ASP A 324 -11.25 3.02 -15.02
C ASP A 324 -9.95 2.96 -15.82
N LYS A 325 -9.46 1.75 -16.13
CA LYS A 325 -8.16 1.56 -16.79
C LYS A 325 -8.15 1.96 -18.26
N VAL A 326 -9.31 1.92 -18.92
CA VAL A 326 -9.44 2.30 -20.33
C VAL A 326 -9.46 3.82 -20.43
N GLU A 327 -10.30 4.48 -19.61
CA GLU A 327 -10.36 5.94 -19.58
C GLU A 327 -9.05 6.56 -19.06
N ALA A 328 -8.44 6.01 -18.00
CA ALA A 328 -7.15 6.48 -17.50
C ALA A 328 -6.04 6.39 -18.56
N ARG A 329 -6.06 5.37 -19.42
CA ARG A 329 -5.13 5.26 -20.55
C ARG A 329 -5.45 6.24 -21.68
N SER A 330 -6.72 6.40 -22.06
CA SER A 330 -7.16 7.41 -23.02
C SER A 330 -6.70 8.82 -22.59
N ILE A 331 -6.85 9.13 -21.30
CA ILE A 331 -6.37 10.36 -20.69
C ILE A 331 -4.83 10.45 -20.71
N ALA A 332 -4.11 9.37 -20.40
CA ALA A 332 -2.64 9.37 -20.48
C ALA A 332 -2.15 9.67 -21.90
N GLU A 333 -2.72 9.03 -22.92
CA GLU A 333 -2.40 9.27 -24.32
C GLU A 333 -2.72 10.73 -24.73
N ARG A 334 -3.87 11.28 -24.31
CA ARG A 334 -4.24 12.70 -24.50
C ARG A 334 -3.31 13.68 -23.76
N ALA A 335 -2.77 13.28 -22.60
CA ALA A 335 -1.73 14.01 -21.87
C ALA A 335 -0.32 13.84 -22.48
N ASN A 336 -0.20 13.19 -23.64
CA ASN A 336 1.05 12.81 -24.30
C ASN A 336 1.96 11.92 -23.43
N VAL A 337 1.40 11.13 -22.50
CA VAL A 337 2.11 10.14 -21.69
C VAL A 337 1.94 8.78 -22.34
N GLN A 338 3.05 8.11 -22.66
CA GLN A 338 3.01 6.83 -23.35
C GLN A 338 2.46 5.73 -22.44
N ALA A 339 1.30 5.16 -22.76
CA ALA A 339 0.77 3.98 -22.12
C ALA A 339 1.28 2.68 -22.76
N VAL A 340 1.08 1.53 -22.11
CA VAL A 340 1.31 0.22 -22.74
C VAL A 340 0.34 0.07 -23.93
N PRO A 341 0.83 -0.21 -25.16
CA PRO A 341 -0.05 -0.41 -26.31
C PRO A 341 -1.05 -1.55 -26.07
N GLY A 342 -2.30 -1.35 -26.48
CA GLY A 342 -3.41 -2.28 -26.19
C GLY A 342 -4.73 -1.79 -26.80
N THR A 343 -5.83 -2.50 -26.54
CA THR A 343 -7.17 -2.13 -27.05
C THR A 343 -7.57 -0.73 -26.58
N ASN A 344 -8.38 -0.04 -27.38
CA ASN A 344 -8.89 1.30 -27.03
C ASN A 344 -10.18 1.21 -26.21
N GLU A 345 -10.91 0.10 -26.32
CA GLU A 345 -12.17 -0.18 -25.63
C GLU A 345 -12.09 -1.54 -24.93
N PRO A 346 -12.99 -1.84 -23.97
CA PRO A 346 -13.17 -3.19 -23.43
C PRO A 346 -13.68 -4.15 -24.51
N VAL A 347 -13.01 -5.28 -24.68
CA VAL A 347 -13.42 -6.36 -25.58
C VAL A 347 -14.21 -7.42 -24.80
N THR A 348 -15.38 -7.79 -25.31
CA THR A 348 -16.21 -8.88 -24.74
C THR A 348 -16.22 -10.13 -25.63
N ASP A 349 -15.88 -9.98 -26.91
CA ASP A 349 -15.83 -11.05 -27.88
C ASP A 349 -14.40 -11.57 -28.12
N PHE A 350 -14.31 -12.88 -28.40
CA PHE A 350 -13.03 -13.54 -28.64
C PHE A 350 -12.43 -13.20 -30.02
N GLU A 351 -13.25 -13.08 -31.07
CA GLU A 351 -12.75 -12.80 -32.43
C GLU A 351 -12.22 -11.37 -32.53
N GLU A 352 -12.88 -10.42 -31.86
CA GLU A 352 -12.37 -9.05 -31.67
C GLU A 352 -11.00 -9.05 -30.96
N ALA A 353 -10.90 -9.74 -29.82
CA ALA A 353 -9.64 -9.87 -29.09
C ALA A 353 -8.54 -10.55 -29.93
N ALA A 354 -8.87 -11.58 -30.70
CA ALA A 354 -7.94 -12.30 -31.58
C ALA A 354 -7.50 -11.49 -32.80
N ALA A 355 -8.38 -10.68 -33.40
CA ALA A 355 -8.02 -9.71 -34.42
C ALA A 355 -7.01 -8.69 -33.88
N PHE A 356 -7.27 -8.12 -32.70
CA PHE A 356 -6.36 -7.19 -32.06
C PHE A 356 -5.01 -7.83 -31.68
N CYS A 357 -5.01 -9.05 -31.11
CA CYS A 357 -3.79 -9.78 -30.78
C CYS A 357 -2.88 -10.01 -32.00
N ARG A 358 -3.46 -10.29 -33.17
CA ARG A 358 -2.71 -10.43 -34.43
C ARG A 358 -2.15 -9.09 -34.92
N GLN A 359 -2.84 -7.98 -34.70
CA GLN A 359 -2.38 -6.63 -35.07
C GLN A 359 -1.21 -6.14 -34.19
N ILE A 360 -1.30 -6.30 -32.86
CA ILE A 360 -0.27 -5.88 -31.89
C ILE A 360 0.89 -6.89 -31.77
N GLY A 361 0.63 -8.13 -32.21
CA GLY A 361 1.50 -9.28 -32.11
C GLY A 361 1.67 -9.81 -30.68
N PHE A 362 2.10 -11.06 -30.56
CA PHE A 362 2.43 -11.68 -29.28
C PHE A 362 3.83 -11.25 -28.76
N PRO A 363 4.16 -11.46 -27.48
CA PRO A 363 3.24 -11.84 -26.40
C PRO A 363 2.33 -10.67 -25.97
N VAL A 364 1.17 -11.01 -25.42
CA VAL A 364 0.16 -10.08 -24.89
C VAL A 364 -0.22 -10.43 -23.45
N MET A 365 -0.80 -9.46 -22.74
CA MET A 365 -1.46 -9.65 -21.46
C MET A 365 -2.95 -9.36 -21.63
N LEU A 366 -3.77 -10.30 -21.21
CA LEU A 366 -5.19 -10.10 -20.97
C LEU A 366 -5.37 -9.57 -19.55
N LYS A 367 -6.23 -8.57 -19.36
CA LYS A 367 -6.65 -8.02 -18.06
C LYS A 367 -8.16 -7.85 -18.04
N ALA A 368 -8.80 -8.05 -16.88
CA ALA A 368 -10.16 -7.57 -16.68
C ALA A 368 -10.18 -6.04 -16.83
N ALA A 369 -11.11 -5.50 -17.63
CA ALA A 369 -11.26 -4.06 -17.81
C ALA A 369 -11.68 -3.39 -16.48
N TYR A 370 -12.59 -4.05 -15.76
CA TYR A 370 -13.06 -3.65 -14.44
C TYR A 370 -12.49 -4.58 -13.37
N GLY A 371 -11.77 -4.02 -12.39
CA GLY A 371 -11.24 -4.77 -11.23
C GLY A 371 -9.73 -4.62 -11.00
N GLY A 372 -9.23 -5.26 -9.94
CA GLY A 372 -7.84 -5.11 -9.46
C GLY A 372 -7.34 -6.30 -8.65
N GLY A 373 -6.16 -6.14 -8.03
CA GLY A 373 -5.55 -7.18 -7.18
C GLY A 373 -5.03 -8.41 -7.94
N GLY A 374 -4.75 -8.27 -9.24
CA GLY A 374 -4.14 -9.31 -10.08
C GLY A 374 -5.06 -10.45 -10.53
N ARG A 375 -6.36 -10.39 -10.22
CA ARG A 375 -7.38 -11.33 -10.71
C ARG A 375 -7.82 -10.98 -12.13
N GLY A 376 -8.24 -11.97 -12.89
CA GLY A 376 -8.64 -11.80 -14.30
C GLY A 376 -7.49 -11.40 -15.23
N MET A 377 -6.23 -11.65 -14.86
CA MET A 377 -5.06 -11.36 -15.70
C MET A 377 -4.43 -12.66 -16.24
N ARG A 378 -4.06 -12.70 -17.53
CA ARG A 378 -3.37 -13.84 -18.16
C ARG A 378 -2.35 -13.38 -19.18
N ARG A 379 -1.12 -13.92 -19.08
CA ARG A 379 -0.09 -13.79 -20.12
C ARG A 379 -0.37 -14.81 -21.21
N VAL A 380 -0.26 -14.38 -22.47
CA VAL A 380 -0.47 -15.21 -23.65
C VAL A 380 0.74 -15.02 -24.56
N PHE A 381 1.51 -16.09 -24.79
CA PHE A 381 2.76 -16.02 -25.55
C PHE A 381 2.58 -16.35 -27.02
N ARG A 382 1.49 -17.03 -27.38
CA ARG A 382 1.19 -17.48 -28.75
C ARG A 382 -0.31 -17.49 -29.03
N GLU A 383 -0.69 -17.50 -30.30
CA GLU A 383 -2.10 -17.41 -30.72
C GLU A 383 -2.92 -18.63 -30.27
N GLU A 384 -2.31 -19.82 -30.23
CA GLU A 384 -2.99 -21.06 -29.84
C GLU A 384 -3.39 -21.07 -28.35
N GLU A 385 -2.71 -20.27 -27.51
CA GLU A 385 -3.00 -20.11 -26.08
C GLU A 385 -4.16 -19.13 -25.83
N LEU A 386 -4.48 -18.25 -26.80
CA LEU A 386 -5.34 -17.08 -26.58
C LEU A 386 -6.76 -17.47 -26.17
N LYS A 387 -7.37 -18.45 -26.84
CA LYS A 387 -8.78 -18.81 -26.60
C LYS A 387 -9.01 -19.30 -25.17
N GLU A 388 -8.23 -20.29 -24.74
CA GLU A 388 -8.32 -20.83 -23.38
C GLU A 388 -7.93 -19.78 -22.32
N ALA A 389 -6.99 -18.87 -22.64
CA ALA A 389 -6.63 -17.76 -21.75
C ALA A 389 -7.77 -16.74 -21.60
N PHE A 390 -8.43 -16.37 -22.70
CA PHE A 390 -9.53 -15.41 -22.74
C PHE A 390 -10.75 -15.93 -21.99
N GLU A 391 -11.27 -17.11 -22.37
CA GLU A 391 -12.44 -17.73 -21.73
C GLU A 391 -12.27 -17.84 -20.20
N ARG A 392 -11.09 -18.26 -19.72
CA ARG A 392 -10.78 -18.32 -18.29
C ARG A 392 -10.69 -16.95 -17.63
N ALA A 393 -10.08 -15.96 -18.27
CA ALA A 393 -9.93 -14.62 -17.71
C ALA A 393 -11.28 -13.88 -17.61
N THR A 394 -12.10 -13.94 -18.67
CA THR A 394 -13.50 -13.48 -18.71
C THR A 394 -14.33 -14.12 -17.59
N SER A 395 -14.20 -15.44 -17.41
CA SER A 395 -14.94 -16.18 -16.37
C SER A 395 -14.51 -15.78 -14.95
N GLU A 396 -13.20 -15.60 -14.72
CA GLU A 396 -12.66 -15.11 -13.45
C GLU A 396 -13.10 -13.67 -13.14
N ALA A 397 -13.09 -12.79 -14.16
CA ALA A 397 -13.54 -11.41 -14.05
C ALA A 397 -15.04 -11.32 -13.74
N GLN A 398 -15.88 -12.07 -14.47
CA GLN A 398 -17.32 -12.14 -14.23
C GLN A 398 -17.65 -12.64 -12.82
N ALA A 399 -16.91 -13.64 -12.31
CA ALA A 399 -17.11 -14.19 -10.97
C ALA A 399 -16.58 -13.28 -9.84
N ALA A 400 -15.51 -12.52 -10.09
CA ALA A 400 -14.87 -11.67 -9.08
C ALA A 400 -15.44 -10.24 -9.02
N PHE A 401 -15.87 -9.70 -10.16
CA PHE A 401 -16.23 -8.29 -10.32
C PHE A 401 -17.64 -8.07 -10.90
N GLY A 402 -18.36 -9.14 -11.26
CA GLY A 402 -19.69 -9.06 -11.87
C GLY A 402 -19.69 -8.63 -13.34
N ASN A 403 -18.52 -8.41 -13.94
CA ASN A 403 -18.35 -7.99 -15.32
C ASN A 403 -17.17 -8.74 -15.96
N GLY A 404 -17.44 -9.47 -17.05
CA GLY A 404 -16.47 -10.25 -17.82
C GLY A 404 -15.71 -9.48 -18.90
N ALA A 405 -15.93 -8.17 -19.06
CA ALA A 405 -15.25 -7.37 -20.08
C ALA A 405 -13.72 -7.38 -19.89
N MET A 406 -13.01 -7.64 -20.98
CA MET A 406 -11.57 -7.82 -21.02
C MET A 406 -10.87 -6.65 -21.72
N PHE A 407 -9.57 -6.57 -21.53
CA PHE A 407 -8.66 -5.60 -22.12
C PHE A 407 -7.39 -6.34 -22.54
N VAL A 408 -6.84 -6.01 -23.71
CA VAL A 408 -5.63 -6.65 -24.25
C VAL A 408 -4.53 -5.62 -24.37
N GLU A 409 -3.36 -5.90 -23.81
CA GLU A 409 -2.16 -5.06 -23.93
C GLU A 409 -0.92 -5.86 -24.36
N LYS A 410 0.12 -5.17 -24.83
CA LYS A 410 1.41 -5.78 -25.10
C LYS A 410 2.06 -6.24 -23.78
N LEU A 411 2.54 -7.49 -23.73
CA LEU A 411 3.25 -7.97 -22.55
C LEU A 411 4.67 -7.37 -22.50
N VAL A 412 4.92 -6.48 -21.54
CA VAL A 412 6.26 -6.03 -21.17
C VAL A 412 6.94 -7.14 -20.35
N GLN A 413 7.81 -7.93 -20.99
CA GLN A 413 8.28 -9.21 -20.42
C GLN A 413 9.29 -9.04 -19.27
N ASN A 414 10.17 -8.05 -19.37
CA ASN A 414 11.19 -7.75 -18.35
C ASN A 414 10.94 -6.37 -17.71
N GLY A 415 9.67 -5.98 -17.61
CA GLY A 415 9.27 -4.70 -17.03
C GLY A 415 9.67 -4.61 -15.56
N VAL A 416 10.44 -3.59 -15.21
CA VAL A 416 10.63 -3.16 -13.82
C VAL A 416 9.52 -2.17 -13.46
N HIS A 417 8.95 -2.30 -12.28
CA HIS A 417 7.79 -1.54 -11.85
C HIS A 417 8.27 -0.30 -11.10
N ILE A 418 8.13 0.85 -11.74
CA ILE A 418 8.51 2.17 -11.22
C ILE A 418 7.25 2.98 -11.04
N GLU A 419 7.15 3.71 -9.94
CA GLU A 419 5.99 4.54 -9.67
C GLU A 419 6.39 5.90 -9.09
N VAL A 420 5.60 6.94 -9.36
CA VAL A 420 5.92 8.32 -8.97
C VAL A 420 4.89 8.83 -7.97
N GLN A 421 5.36 9.18 -6.77
CA GLN A 421 4.52 9.87 -5.80
C GLN A 421 4.20 11.28 -6.31
N ILE A 422 2.92 11.62 -6.40
CA ILE A 422 2.45 12.97 -6.71
C ILE A 422 1.72 13.59 -5.52
N MET A 423 1.74 14.91 -5.45
CA MET A 423 0.89 15.72 -4.58
C MET A 423 0.41 16.93 -5.38
N GLY A 424 -0.91 17.14 -5.43
CA GLY A 424 -1.55 18.31 -6.06
C GLY A 424 -2.36 19.14 -5.06
N ASP A 425 -2.48 20.45 -5.27
CA ASP A 425 -3.32 21.34 -4.43
C ASP A 425 -4.57 21.89 -5.13
N HIS A 426 -5.36 22.65 -4.38
CA HIS A 426 -6.58 23.31 -4.86
C HIS A 426 -6.32 24.44 -5.89
N PHE A 427 -5.07 24.80 -6.14
CA PHE A 427 -4.66 25.93 -6.99
C PHE A 427 -4.01 25.48 -8.31
N GLY A 428 -3.98 24.16 -8.58
CA GLY A 428 -3.37 23.58 -9.77
C GLY A 428 -1.86 23.33 -9.66
N ASN A 429 -1.25 23.59 -8.50
CA ASN A 429 0.15 23.21 -8.30
C ASN A 429 0.24 21.69 -8.15
N VAL A 430 1.21 21.08 -8.81
CA VAL A 430 1.54 19.65 -8.70
C VAL A 430 3.05 19.49 -8.63
N VAL A 431 3.52 18.70 -7.67
CA VAL A 431 4.91 18.27 -7.49
C VAL A 431 5.01 16.75 -7.42
N HIS A 432 6.17 16.20 -7.78
CA HIS A 432 6.51 14.81 -7.51
C HIS A 432 7.42 14.68 -6.27
N LEU A 433 7.23 13.62 -5.48
CA LEU A 433 8.07 13.24 -4.34
C LEU A 433 8.97 12.05 -4.68
N HIS A 434 9.59 12.13 -5.86
CA HIS A 434 10.42 11.11 -6.48
C HIS A 434 9.70 9.80 -6.80
N GLU A 435 10.46 8.91 -7.41
CA GLU A 435 10.01 7.59 -7.81
C GLU A 435 10.37 6.50 -6.78
N ARG A 436 9.58 5.43 -6.75
CA ARG A 436 9.84 4.19 -6.02
C ARG A 436 10.03 3.04 -7.00
N ASP A 437 10.92 2.12 -6.66
CA ASP A 437 11.04 0.80 -7.28
C ASP A 437 10.23 -0.22 -6.47
N CYS A 438 9.18 -0.75 -7.08
CA CYS A 438 8.28 -1.74 -6.51
C CYS A 438 8.30 -3.05 -7.33
N THR A 439 9.43 -3.34 -8.00
CA THR A 439 9.64 -4.52 -8.86
C THR A 439 9.68 -5.83 -8.08
N VAL A 440 10.03 -5.82 -6.79
CA VAL A 440 10.11 -7.03 -5.96
C VAL A 440 8.70 -7.48 -5.57
N GLN A 441 8.13 -8.32 -6.42
CA GLN A 441 6.74 -8.78 -6.32
C GLN A 441 6.62 -10.29 -6.23
N ARG A 442 5.56 -10.75 -5.54
CA ARG A 442 5.11 -12.15 -5.56
C ARG A 442 3.66 -12.20 -6.03
N ARG A 443 3.38 -12.94 -7.12
CA ARG A 443 2.03 -13.05 -7.73
C ARG A 443 1.37 -11.67 -7.98
N HIS A 444 2.14 -10.72 -8.51
CA HIS A 444 1.70 -9.33 -8.78
C HIS A 444 1.31 -8.51 -7.53
N GLN A 445 1.83 -8.89 -6.35
CA GLN A 445 1.72 -8.11 -5.12
C GLN A 445 3.11 -7.62 -4.70
N LYS A 446 3.24 -6.33 -4.34
CA LYS A 446 4.47 -5.69 -3.88
C LYS A 446 4.88 -6.25 -2.51
N VAL A 447 6.18 -6.55 -2.33
CA VAL A 447 6.74 -7.19 -1.13
C VAL A 447 7.87 -6.35 -0.51
N ILE A 448 8.72 -5.78 -1.36
CA ILE A 448 9.78 -4.84 -0.98
C ILE A 448 9.70 -3.64 -1.91
N GLU A 449 9.76 -2.44 -1.34
CA GLU A 449 9.67 -1.18 -2.05
C GLU A 449 10.87 -0.30 -1.68
N ILE A 450 11.49 0.37 -2.67
CA ILE A 450 12.74 1.13 -2.50
C ILE A 450 12.57 2.55 -3.08
N ALA A 451 13.06 3.57 -2.38
CA ALA A 451 13.20 4.93 -2.93
C ALA A 451 14.60 5.50 -2.69
N PRO A 452 15.15 6.31 -3.62
CA PRO A 452 14.78 6.36 -5.04
C PRO A 452 15.13 5.04 -5.78
N ALA A 453 14.67 4.86 -7.01
CA ALA A 453 14.93 3.64 -7.78
C ALA A 453 16.43 3.54 -8.16
N PRO A 454 17.16 2.47 -7.76
CA PRO A 454 18.62 2.47 -7.75
C PRO A 454 19.29 2.34 -9.13
N PHE A 455 18.55 1.91 -10.15
CA PHE A 455 19.08 1.61 -11.49
C PHE A 455 18.67 2.62 -12.58
N LEU A 456 17.81 3.60 -12.29
CA LEU A 456 17.37 4.56 -13.31
C LEU A 456 18.47 5.59 -13.63
N SER A 457 18.73 5.76 -14.93
CA SER A 457 19.54 6.88 -15.42
C SER A 457 18.86 8.21 -15.07
N PRO A 458 19.62 9.31 -14.85
CA PRO A 458 19.02 10.62 -14.58
C PRO A 458 18.04 11.07 -15.67
N ALA A 459 18.35 10.80 -16.94
CA ALA A 459 17.50 11.16 -18.07
C ALA A 459 16.19 10.35 -18.13
N LEU A 460 16.24 9.05 -17.83
CA LEU A 460 15.03 8.20 -17.77
C LEU A 460 14.16 8.57 -16.57
N ARG A 461 14.77 8.81 -15.41
CA ARG A 461 14.10 9.32 -14.21
C ARG A 461 13.35 10.62 -14.54
N GLU A 462 14.02 11.60 -15.14
CA GLU A 462 13.40 12.90 -15.46
C GLU A 462 12.18 12.75 -16.38
N ARG A 463 12.24 11.88 -17.41
CA ARG A 463 11.08 11.61 -18.27
C ARG A 463 9.90 11.01 -17.49
N ILE A 464 10.16 9.99 -16.67
CA ILE A 464 9.11 9.33 -15.87
C ILE A 464 8.46 10.31 -14.87
N LEU A 465 9.27 11.13 -14.20
CA LEU A 465 8.81 12.13 -13.24
C LEU A 465 8.01 13.27 -13.92
N SER A 466 8.50 13.75 -15.07
CA SER A 466 7.83 14.78 -15.87
C SER A 466 6.48 14.29 -16.42
N ASP A 467 6.42 13.05 -16.92
CA ASP A 467 5.20 12.43 -17.42
C ASP A 467 4.15 12.25 -16.31
N ALA A 468 4.54 11.82 -15.12
CA ALA A 468 3.65 11.72 -13.97
C ALA A 468 3.04 13.08 -13.57
N VAL A 469 3.86 14.13 -13.52
CA VAL A 469 3.38 15.49 -13.23
C VAL A 469 2.50 16.04 -14.37
N ARG A 470 2.82 15.74 -15.63
CA ARG A 470 2.03 16.14 -16.80
C ARG A 470 0.63 15.52 -16.77
N LEU A 471 0.54 14.21 -16.53
CA LEU A 471 -0.74 13.50 -16.36
C LEU A 471 -1.56 14.06 -15.20
N ALA A 472 -0.93 14.25 -14.03
CA ALA A 472 -1.59 14.79 -12.85
C ALA A 472 -2.13 16.21 -13.07
N ARG A 473 -1.39 17.09 -13.75
CA ARG A 473 -1.88 18.43 -14.13
C ARG A 473 -3.04 18.36 -15.13
N PHE A 474 -2.95 17.48 -16.13
CA PHE A 474 -3.98 17.32 -17.16
C PHE A 474 -5.36 16.98 -16.58
N VAL A 475 -5.43 16.20 -15.48
CA VAL A 475 -6.69 15.86 -14.80
C VAL A 475 -7.05 16.80 -13.63
N SER A 476 -6.31 17.89 -13.45
CA SER A 476 -6.42 18.76 -12.26
C SER A 476 -6.36 17.99 -10.94
N TYR A 477 -5.42 17.04 -10.82
CA TYR A 477 -5.29 16.15 -9.68
C TYR A 477 -5.06 16.93 -8.38
N GLN A 478 -5.75 16.54 -7.30
CA GLN A 478 -5.58 17.12 -5.97
C GLN A 478 -5.26 16.03 -4.95
N ASN A 479 -4.61 16.43 -3.84
CA ASN A 479 -4.18 15.55 -2.75
C ASN A 479 -3.08 14.56 -3.19
N ALA A 480 -2.83 13.50 -2.40
CA ALA A 480 -1.83 12.49 -2.73
C ALA A 480 -2.32 11.51 -3.82
N GLY A 481 -1.40 11.04 -4.65
CA GLY A 481 -1.63 9.98 -5.62
C GLY A 481 -0.32 9.30 -6.01
N THR A 482 -0.40 8.22 -6.76
CA THR A 482 0.79 7.63 -7.39
C THR A 482 0.50 7.25 -8.84
N VAL A 483 1.41 7.62 -9.75
CA VAL A 483 1.36 7.24 -11.17
C VAL A 483 2.32 6.07 -11.37
N GLU A 484 1.81 4.91 -11.80
CA GLU A 484 2.59 3.68 -11.97
C GLU A 484 3.01 3.48 -13.44
N PHE A 485 4.23 2.96 -13.63
CA PHE A 485 4.87 2.71 -14.91
C PHE A 485 5.56 1.34 -14.96
N LEU A 486 5.56 0.72 -16.13
CA LEU A 486 6.48 -0.37 -16.48
C LEU A 486 7.65 0.20 -17.29
N VAL A 487 8.88 -0.12 -16.89
CA VAL A 487 10.10 0.34 -17.54
C VAL A 487 10.83 -0.84 -18.17
N GLU A 488 11.25 -0.71 -19.43
CA GLU A 488 12.00 -1.73 -20.16
C GLU A 488 13.12 -1.06 -21.00
N GLY A 489 14.37 -1.21 -20.54
CA GLY A 489 15.51 -0.50 -21.10
C GLY A 489 15.41 1.00 -20.81
N ASP A 490 15.41 1.82 -21.87
CA ASP A 490 15.22 3.28 -21.78
C ASP A 490 13.76 3.71 -22.09
N ARG A 491 12.84 2.75 -22.23
CA ARG A 491 11.40 2.98 -22.46
C ARG A 491 10.62 2.86 -21.16
N HIS A 492 9.60 3.69 -20.99
CA HIS A 492 8.65 3.62 -19.90
C HIS A 492 7.22 3.68 -20.44
N PHE A 493 6.29 3.01 -19.76
CA PHE A 493 4.89 2.88 -20.17
C PHE A 493 3.99 3.05 -18.95
N PHE A 494 3.09 4.02 -18.99
CA PHE A 494 2.04 4.20 -17.99
C PHE A 494 1.13 2.95 -17.91
N ILE A 495 0.76 2.55 -16.69
CA ILE A 495 -0.14 1.41 -16.44
C ILE A 495 -1.39 1.75 -15.60
N GLU A 496 -1.27 2.55 -14.54
CA GLU A 496 -2.41 2.97 -13.71
C GLU A 496 -2.08 4.20 -12.84
N VAL A 497 -3.11 4.91 -12.38
CA VAL A 497 -2.98 5.90 -11.29
C VAL A 497 -3.68 5.33 -10.06
N ASN A 498 -2.93 5.16 -8.97
CA ASN A 498 -3.51 4.88 -7.67
C ASN A 498 -4.00 6.22 -7.10
N ALA A 499 -5.32 6.44 -7.09
CA ALA A 499 -5.96 7.73 -6.79
C ALA A 499 -6.05 8.04 -5.27
N ARG A 500 -4.99 7.69 -4.53
CA ARG A 500 -4.92 7.65 -3.07
C ARG A 500 -3.47 7.55 -2.58
N LEU A 501 -3.30 7.50 -1.26
CA LEU A 501 -2.05 7.06 -0.65
C LEU A 501 -1.80 5.55 -0.91
N GLN A 502 -0.53 5.13 -0.84
CA GLN A 502 -0.11 3.73 -0.92
C GLN A 502 0.62 3.33 0.37
N VAL A 503 0.79 2.03 0.61
CA VAL A 503 1.46 1.51 1.82
C VAL A 503 2.92 1.97 1.85
N GLU A 504 3.55 1.95 0.69
CA GLU A 504 4.92 2.33 0.38
C GLU A 504 5.18 3.85 0.32
N HIS A 505 4.21 4.69 0.72
CA HIS A 505 4.44 6.12 0.89
C HIS A 505 5.61 6.43 1.84
N THR A 506 5.82 5.58 2.85
CA THR A 506 6.86 5.69 3.89
C THR A 506 8.26 5.88 3.33
N VAL A 507 8.66 5.15 2.27
CA VAL A 507 10.00 5.32 1.69
C VAL A 507 10.15 6.65 0.96
N SER A 508 9.06 7.22 0.43
CA SER A 508 9.06 8.60 -0.08
C SER A 508 9.17 9.63 1.05
N GLU A 509 8.52 9.40 2.20
CA GLU A 509 8.66 10.27 3.39
C GLU A 509 10.10 10.28 3.91
N GLU A 510 10.72 9.10 4.05
CA GLU A 510 12.10 8.94 4.54
C GLU A 510 13.16 9.60 3.62
N VAL A 511 12.99 9.56 2.29
CA VAL A 511 13.95 10.21 1.38
C VAL A 511 13.71 11.70 1.17
N THR A 512 12.47 12.19 1.25
CA THR A 512 12.16 13.61 1.02
C THR A 512 12.06 14.44 2.30
N GLY A 513 11.83 13.81 3.45
CA GLY A 513 11.49 14.49 4.71
C GLY A 513 10.07 15.07 4.75
N VAL A 514 9.22 14.79 3.74
CA VAL A 514 7.85 15.30 3.65
C VAL A 514 6.86 14.30 4.25
N ASP A 515 6.14 14.72 5.30
CA ASP A 515 5.00 13.95 5.83
C ASP A 515 3.81 14.08 4.88
N LEU A 516 3.56 13.04 4.10
CA LEU A 516 2.51 12.98 3.09
C LEU A 516 1.14 13.08 3.73
N VAL A 517 0.86 12.40 4.85
CA VAL A 517 -0.47 12.44 5.49
C VAL A 517 -0.78 13.82 6.08
N LYS A 518 0.18 14.47 6.75
CA LYS A 518 0.01 15.88 7.17
C LYS A 518 -0.18 16.80 5.97
N THR A 519 0.54 16.57 4.87
CA THR A 519 0.39 17.32 3.62
C THR A 519 -1.00 17.12 3.01
N GLN A 520 -1.52 15.89 2.97
CA GLN A 520 -2.90 15.59 2.52
C GLN A 520 -3.95 16.36 3.34
N LEU A 521 -3.78 16.43 4.66
CA LEU A 521 -4.68 17.15 5.56
C LEU A 521 -4.56 18.68 5.42
N ALA A 522 -3.35 19.21 5.22
CA ALA A 522 -3.13 20.63 5.01
C ALA A 522 -3.66 21.11 3.64
N VAL A 523 -3.37 20.35 2.58
CA VAL A 523 -3.92 20.59 1.24
C VAL A 523 -5.44 20.56 1.25
N ARG A 524 -6.07 19.58 1.91
CA ARG A 524 -7.54 19.51 1.96
C ARG A 524 -8.17 20.66 2.77
N GLN A 525 -7.40 21.27 3.67
CA GLN A 525 -7.73 22.52 4.36
C GLN A 525 -7.36 23.79 3.57
N GLY A 526 -7.01 23.65 2.28
CA GLY A 526 -6.78 24.76 1.36
C GLY A 526 -5.37 25.35 1.39
N ALA A 527 -4.39 24.70 2.01
CA ALA A 527 -2.99 25.11 1.89
C ALA A 527 -2.48 24.83 0.47
N SER A 528 -1.74 25.78 -0.11
CA SER A 528 -1.03 25.56 -1.38
C SER A 528 0.33 24.87 -1.14
N LEU A 529 0.84 24.13 -2.13
CA LEU A 529 2.15 23.48 -2.02
C LEU A 529 3.27 24.50 -1.75
N PRO A 530 3.33 25.68 -2.41
CA PRO A 530 4.31 26.70 -2.07
C PRO A 530 4.18 27.22 -0.63
N ALA A 531 2.96 27.36 -0.08
CA ALA A 531 2.75 27.78 1.31
C ALA A 531 3.21 26.73 2.33
N LEU A 532 3.26 25.45 1.93
CA LEU A 532 3.84 24.35 2.70
C LEU A 532 5.36 24.21 2.52
N GLY A 533 6.01 25.08 1.73
CA GLY A 533 7.44 24.99 1.39
C GLY A 533 7.79 23.90 0.37
N LEU A 534 6.78 23.32 -0.28
CA LEU A 534 6.92 22.24 -1.25
C LEU A 534 7.04 22.83 -2.67
N SER A 535 8.27 22.99 -3.13
CA SER A 535 8.61 23.28 -4.52
C SER A 535 9.35 22.09 -5.12
N GLN A 536 9.39 21.97 -6.44
CA GLN A 536 10.11 20.86 -7.05
C GLN A 536 11.62 20.91 -6.78
N GLU A 537 12.17 22.12 -6.68
CA GLU A 537 13.56 22.37 -6.29
C GLU A 537 13.86 21.91 -4.86
N SER A 538 13.00 22.23 -3.88
CA SER A 538 13.26 21.84 -2.48
C SER A 538 13.24 20.33 -2.32
N ILE A 539 12.31 19.64 -2.99
CA ILE A 539 12.23 18.17 -3.00
C ILE A 539 13.45 17.53 -3.68
N LEU A 540 13.85 18.01 -4.86
CA LEU A 540 15.03 17.51 -5.57
C LEU A 540 16.30 17.66 -4.72
N SER A 541 16.45 18.78 -4.01
CA SER A 541 17.61 19.05 -3.15
C SER A 541 17.73 18.08 -1.95
N ALA A 542 16.63 17.50 -1.48
CA ALA A 542 16.61 16.56 -0.37
C ALA A 542 17.08 15.14 -0.76
N VAL A 543 16.78 14.71 -2.00
CA VAL A 543 17.03 13.34 -2.49
C VAL A 543 18.34 13.21 -3.28
N GLN A 544 18.86 14.29 -3.86
CA GLN A 544 20.08 14.26 -4.66
C GLN A 544 21.35 14.05 -3.80
N THR A 545 22.43 13.60 -4.46
CA THR A 545 23.78 13.62 -3.87
C THR A 545 24.26 15.06 -3.82
N ASP A 546 24.66 15.54 -2.64
CA ASP A 546 25.16 16.90 -2.46
C ASP A 546 26.44 17.10 -3.31
N PRO A 547 26.42 18.01 -4.32
CA PRO A 547 27.55 18.20 -5.22
C PRO A 547 28.75 18.88 -4.55
N ARG A 548 28.57 19.52 -3.38
CA ARG A 548 29.62 20.20 -2.64
C ARG A 548 30.36 19.27 -1.68
N THR A 549 29.63 18.35 -1.02
CA THR A 549 30.20 17.42 -0.04
C THR A 549 30.38 16.00 -0.55
N GLY A 550 29.82 15.65 -1.71
CA GLY A 550 29.76 14.28 -2.22
C GLY A 550 28.87 13.34 -1.38
N ARG A 551 28.15 13.87 -0.39
CA ARG A 551 27.25 13.09 0.46
C ARG A 551 26.11 12.54 -0.38
N ARG A 552 26.03 11.21 -0.51
CA ARG A 552 24.91 10.54 -1.17
C ARG A 552 23.58 10.93 -0.53
N GLY A 553 22.58 11.13 -1.39
CA GLY A 553 21.20 11.32 -0.95
C GLY A 553 20.68 10.10 -0.17
N PRO A 554 19.59 10.28 0.60
CA PRO A 554 18.97 9.20 1.34
C PRO A 554 18.43 8.10 0.42
N VAL A 555 18.43 6.87 0.93
CA VAL A 555 17.80 5.71 0.31
C VAL A 555 17.03 4.99 1.40
N ALA A 556 15.76 4.66 1.13
CA ALA A 556 14.87 3.97 2.06
C ALA A 556 14.34 2.68 1.43
N ILE A 557 14.10 1.67 2.27
CA ILE A 557 13.58 0.36 1.88
C ILE A 557 12.47 -0.01 2.86
N GLN A 558 11.30 -0.38 2.35
CA GLN A 558 10.22 -0.96 3.14
C GLN A 558 10.13 -2.47 2.89
N CYS A 559 9.96 -3.23 3.96
CA CYS A 559 9.62 -4.65 3.94
C CYS A 559 8.36 -4.88 4.77
N ARG A 560 7.38 -5.60 4.22
CA ARG A 560 6.11 -5.89 4.93
C ARG A 560 6.22 -7.23 5.65
N ILE A 561 6.25 -7.21 6.98
CA ILE A 561 6.25 -8.44 7.80
C ILE A 561 4.80 -8.90 7.97
N THR A 562 4.45 -10.03 7.35
CA THR A 562 3.12 -10.65 7.41
C THR A 562 3.15 -11.95 8.25
N THR A 563 1.99 -12.54 8.51
CA THR A 563 1.91 -13.87 9.13
C THR A 563 1.98 -15.01 8.11
N GLU A 564 2.30 -14.73 6.84
CA GLU A 564 2.33 -15.73 5.78
C GLU A 564 3.49 -16.72 5.94
N ASP A 565 3.18 -18.00 6.11
CA ASP A 565 4.19 -19.05 6.27
C ASP A 565 4.76 -19.45 4.91
N SER A 566 6.01 -19.03 4.64
CA SER A 566 6.73 -19.34 3.41
C SER A 566 6.93 -20.84 3.17
N GLN A 567 6.94 -21.67 4.22
CA GLN A 567 7.01 -23.14 4.14
C GLN A 567 5.65 -23.75 3.76
N ARG A 568 4.55 -23.02 3.94
CA ARG A 568 3.17 -23.43 3.61
C ARG A 568 2.59 -22.61 2.44
N ASN A 569 3.41 -22.38 1.41
CA ASN A 569 3.02 -21.63 0.20
C ASN A 569 2.49 -20.20 0.49
N PHE A 570 2.95 -19.59 1.59
CA PHE A 570 2.52 -18.29 2.09
C PHE A 570 1.04 -18.28 2.50
N GLN A 571 0.56 -19.37 3.10
CA GLN A 571 -0.73 -19.36 3.80
C GLN A 571 -0.63 -18.44 5.03
N PRO A 572 -1.56 -17.48 5.23
CA PRO A 572 -1.58 -16.65 6.43
C PRO A 572 -1.77 -17.51 7.69
N SER A 573 -0.83 -17.40 8.62
CA SER A 573 -0.92 -18.01 9.95
C SER A 573 -1.84 -17.20 10.86
N THR A 574 -2.53 -17.88 11.76
CA THR A 574 -3.46 -17.31 12.74
C THR A 574 -3.17 -17.86 14.14
N GLY A 575 -3.50 -17.07 15.16
CA GLY A 575 -3.25 -17.44 16.56
C GLY A 575 -2.97 -16.23 17.44
N ARG A 576 -2.51 -16.48 18.66
CA ARG A 576 -2.06 -15.45 19.60
C ARG A 576 -0.58 -15.15 19.34
N ILE A 577 -0.21 -13.87 19.34
CA ILE A 577 1.19 -13.44 19.38
C ILE A 577 1.62 -13.47 20.85
N ASP A 578 2.42 -14.47 21.24
CA ASP A 578 2.88 -14.62 22.63
C ASP A 578 4.07 -13.70 22.98
N LEU A 579 4.88 -13.33 21.98
CA LEU A 579 5.99 -12.38 22.12
C LEU A 579 6.07 -11.49 20.88
N TYR A 580 6.17 -10.17 21.11
CA TYR A 580 6.45 -9.18 20.08
C TYR A 580 7.49 -8.21 20.61
N GLN A 581 8.67 -8.19 19.98
CA GLN A 581 9.79 -7.31 20.31
C GLN A 581 10.27 -6.63 19.03
N PRO A 582 9.79 -5.41 18.71
CA PRO A 582 10.35 -4.66 17.60
C PRO A 582 11.80 -4.25 17.90
N SER A 583 12.62 -4.12 16.87
CA SER A 583 13.97 -3.55 16.99
C SER A 583 13.91 -2.09 17.44
N THR A 584 14.75 -1.74 18.42
CA THR A 584 14.93 -0.38 18.97
C THR A 584 15.98 0.42 18.22
#